data_AF-W5J7F2-F1
#
_entry.id   AF-W5J7F2-F1
#
_cell.length_a   1.000
_cell.length_b   1.000
_cell.length_c   1.000
_cell.angle_alpha   90.00
_cell.angle_beta   90.00
_cell.angle_gamma   90.00
#
_symmetry.space_group_name_H-M   'P 1'
#
loop_
_entity.id
_entity.type
_entity.pdbx_description
1 polymer ?
#
loop_
_entity_poly.entity_id
_entity_poly.type
_entity_poly.pdbx_seq_one_letter_code
_entity_poly.pdbx_strand_id
1 'polypeptide(L)'
;MKFWNEYLKRKEALFRRQHQTPLDLFESANRRLAKWFYFCGAERITANYTRYNARLIFLVVDLILYLLVNCYSMAVVWGSIMDVVFNFVTLGIAIQGLAKILAFTSDGLWVLHCYNIDRFKALPRYSEVTDSLYHTATLCKVFIDILLVLFSMVAVIIYSYAIMMPILKGKLELAFGFQLPFINHTTVIGFCVNWLYQAVQVIEATVGLAACDICLVFLIVNATGQMDLIIIYLRRLTELVDTDIDGENEAKIADLVHEIVIKHLEHTK
;
A
#
# COMPACT_ATOMS: atom_id res chain seq x y z
N MET A 1 7.88 4.83 -22.55
CA MET A 1 8.83 5.56 -21.68
C MET A 1 8.77 7.08 -21.81
N LYS A 2 8.86 7.70 -23.00
CA LYS A 2 8.81 9.18 -23.15
C LYS A 2 7.57 9.84 -22.52
N PHE A 3 6.37 9.30 -22.81
CA PHE A 3 5.10 9.80 -22.24
C PHE A 3 5.10 9.82 -20.70
N TRP A 4 5.60 8.75 -20.07
CA TRP A 4 5.65 8.65 -18.62
C TRP A 4 6.57 9.70 -17.99
N ASN A 5 7.75 9.90 -18.58
CA ASN A 5 8.70 10.90 -18.11
C ASN A 5 8.13 12.33 -18.25
N GLU A 6 7.41 12.62 -19.33
CA GLU A 6 6.72 13.91 -19.50
C GLU A 6 5.59 14.09 -18.49
N TYR A 7 4.79 13.04 -18.24
CA TYR A 7 3.73 13.07 -17.24
C TYR A 7 4.28 13.35 -15.84
N LEU A 8 5.33 12.65 -15.43
CA LEU A 8 5.98 12.85 -14.14
C LEU A 8 6.56 14.26 -14.01
N LYS A 9 7.26 14.77 -15.04
CA LYS A 9 7.79 16.14 -15.02
C LYS A 9 6.68 17.18 -14.85
N ARG A 10 5.54 17.00 -15.53
CA ARG A 10 4.37 17.89 -15.37
C ARG A 10 3.80 17.83 -13.95
N LYS A 11 3.68 16.63 -13.37
CA LYS A 11 3.19 16.45 -11.99
C LYS A 11 4.15 17.02 -10.96
N GLU A 12 5.44 16.80 -11.13
CA GLU A 12 6.48 17.34 -10.26
C GLU A 12 6.46 18.88 -10.29
N ALA A 13 6.41 19.50 -11.47
CA ALA A 13 6.31 20.95 -11.60
C ALA A 13 5.04 21.51 -10.93
N LEU A 14 3.92 20.80 -11.02
CA LEU A 14 2.68 21.17 -10.34
C LEU A 14 2.80 21.03 -8.82
N PHE A 15 3.40 19.96 -8.32
CA PHE A 15 3.55 19.73 -6.89
C PHE A 15 4.58 20.65 -6.24
N ARG A 16 5.68 20.98 -6.91
CA ARG A 16 6.64 22.00 -6.46
C ARG A 16 6.02 23.39 -6.31
N ARG A 17 4.94 23.69 -7.05
CA ARG A 17 4.17 24.94 -6.86
C ARG A 17 3.24 24.87 -5.65
N GLN A 18 2.76 23.68 -5.28
CA GLN A 18 1.82 23.46 -4.18
C GLN A 18 2.51 23.24 -2.83
N HIS A 19 3.73 22.71 -2.85
CA HIS A 19 4.50 22.35 -1.66
C HIS A 19 5.87 23.01 -1.74
N GLN A 20 6.23 23.77 -0.69
CA GLN A 20 7.47 24.54 -0.65
C GLN A 20 8.68 23.64 -0.37
N THR A 21 8.49 22.52 0.33
CA THR A 21 9.53 21.57 0.67
C THR A 21 9.18 20.14 0.19
N PRO A 22 10.19 19.29 -0.08
CA PRO A 22 9.95 17.88 -0.41
C PRO A 22 9.32 17.13 0.76
N LEU A 23 9.60 17.56 2.00
CA LEU A 23 8.96 17.06 3.22
C LEU A 23 7.46 17.32 3.22
N ASP A 24 7.00 18.54 2.90
CA ASP A 24 5.56 18.85 2.86
C ASP A 24 4.81 17.98 1.85
N LEU A 25 5.44 17.72 0.70
CA LEU A 25 4.88 16.85 -0.33
C LEU A 25 4.82 15.40 0.15
N PHE A 26 5.89 14.91 0.79
CA PHE A 26 5.96 13.57 1.35
C PHE A 26 4.93 13.37 2.47
N GLU A 27 4.81 14.31 3.40
CA GLU A 27 3.80 14.28 4.44
C GLU A 27 2.38 14.34 3.87
N SER A 28 2.16 15.09 2.79
CA SER A 28 0.87 15.07 2.09
C SER A 28 0.54 13.68 1.55
N ALA A 29 1.54 12.92 1.06
CA ALA A 29 1.36 11.54 0.63
C ALA A 29 1.10 10.62 1.83
N ASN A 30 1.85 10.77 2.92
CA ASN A 30 1.63 10.03 4.17
C ASN A 30 0.24 10.24 4.75
N ARG A 31 -0.25 11.48 4.80
CA ARG A 31 -1.60 11.79 5.28
C ARG A 31 -2.67 11.13 4.42
N ARG A 32 -2.46 11.00 3.11
CA ARG A 32 -3.37 10.25 2.24
C ARG A 32 -3.32 8.76 2.57
N LEU A 33 -2.13 8.17 2.65
CA LEU A 33 -1.97 6.76 3.01
C LEU A 33 -2.61 6.43 4.37
N ALA A 34 -2.42 7.29 5.38
CA ALA A 34 -2.98 7.12 6.71
C ALA A 34 -4.51 7.10 6.73
N LYS A 35 -5.17 7.89 5.86
CA LYS A 35 -6.64 7.86 5.72
C LYS A 35 -7.17 6.51 5.24
N TRP A 36 -6.42 5.81 4.39
CA TRP A 36 -6.82 4.49 3.92
C TRP A 36 -6.64 3.44 5.00
N PHE A 37 -5.50 3.46 5.70
CA PHE A 37 -5.29 2.61 6.87
C PHE A 37 -6.28 2.88 8.00
N TYR A 38 -6.80 4.11 8.10
CA TYR A 38 -7.78 4.47 9.13
C TYR A 38 -9.04 3.62 9.05
N PHE A 39 -9.50 3.32 7.83
CA PHE A 39 -10.65 2.46 7.63
C PHE A 39 -10.45 1.06 8.23
N CYS A 40 -9.25 0.49 8.05
CA CYS A 40 -8.90 -0.85 8.54
C CYS A 40 -8.41 -0.89 9.99
N GLY A 41 -8.25 0.28 10.64
CA GLY A 41 -7.66 0.36 11.97
C GLY A 41 -6.19 -0.05 12.05
N ALA A 42 -5.48 -0.04 10.92
CA ALA A 42 -4.09 -0.46 10.80
C ALA A 42 -3.15 0.74 10.58
N GLU A 43 -3.41 1.88 11.23
CA GLU A 43 -2.69 3.14 11.07
C GLU A 43 -1.26 3.14 11.65
N ARG A 44 -0.47 2.10 11.39
CA ARG A 44 0.86 1.90 11.99
C ARG A 44 1.83 3.05 11.70
N ILE A 45 1.61 3.78 10.60
CA ILE A 45 2.35 4.98 10.21
C ILE A 45 1.96 6.25 11.00
N THR A 46 1.15 6.13 12.05
CA THR A 46 0.79 7.25 12.93
C THR A 46 1.36 7.03 14.34
N ALA A 47 1.77 8.12 14.99
CA ALA A 47 2.50 8.05 16.26
C ALA A 47 1.69 7.43 17.42
N ASN A 48 0.37 7.53 17.39
CA ASN A 48 -0.53 7.06 18.46
C ASN A 48 -1.18 5.69 18.16
N TYR A 49 -0.60 4.93 17.23
CA TYR A 49 -1.17 3.64 16.83
C TYR A 49 -1.10 2.59 17.95
N THR A 50 -2.20 1.87 18.13
CA THR A 50 -2.28 0.66 18.96
C THR A 50 -2.97 -0.46 18.20
N ARG A 51 -2.50 -1.70 18.39
CA ARG A 51 -3.17 -2.89 17.85
C ARG A 51 -4.52 -3.16 18.52
N TYR A 52 -4.75 -2.60 19.71
CA TYR A 52 -6.03 -2.72 20.43
C TYR A 52 -7.08 -1.71 19.94
N ASN A 53 -7.08 -1.40 18.65
CA ASN A 53 -8.09 -0.57 18.02
C ASN A 53 -9.33 -1.41 17.68
N ALA A 54 -10.51 -0.96 18.08
CA ALA A 54 -11.78 -1.63 17.79
C ALA A 54 -11.99 -1.91 16.30
N ARG A 55 -11.52 -1.02 15.40
CA ARG A 55 -11.61 -1.23 13.94
C ARG A 55 -10.78 -2.42 13.48
N LEU A 56 -9.56 -2.55 13.98
CA LEU A 56 -8.67 -3.66 13.62
C LEU A 56 -9.17 -4.98 14.20
N ILE A 57 -9.65 -4.95 15.45
CA ILE A 57 -10.24 -6.13 16.09
C ILE A 57 -11.47 -6.59 15.30
N PHE A 58 -12.34 -5.66 14.91
CA PHE A 58 -13.50 -5.96 14.06
C PHE A 58 -13.07 -6.61 12.74
N LEU A 59 -12.14 -6.01 12.01
CA LEU A 59 -11.62 -6.54 10.74
C LEU A 59 -11.02 -7.95 10.88
N VAL A 60 -10.24 -8.20 11.95
CA VAL A 60 -9.64 -9.52 12.19
C VAL A 60 -10.70 -10.57 12.54
N VAL A 61 -11.65 -10.21 13.40
CA VAL A 61 -12.76 -11.11 13.77
C VAL A 61 -13.63 -11.42 12.55
N ASP A 62 -13.94 -10.42 11.73
CA ASP A 62 -14.73 -10.57 10.52
C ASP A 62 -14.01 -11.45 9.48
N LEU A 63 -12.69 -11.26 9.27
CA LEU A 63 -11.89 -12.15 8.41
C LEU A 63 -11.85 -13.60 8.91
N ILE A 64 -11.78 -13.82 10.22
CA ILE A 64 -11.84 -15.18 10.79
C ILE A 64 -13.24 -15.80 10.57
N LEU A 65 -14.30 -15.02 10.81
CA LEU A 65 -15.66 -15.47 10.53
C LEU A 65 -15.83 -15.79 9.03
N TYR A 66 -15.30 -14.94 8.16
CA TYR A 66 -15.31 -15.12 6.73
C TYR A 66 -14.59 -16.40 6.29
N LEU A 67 -13.43 -16.72 6.89
CA LEU A 67 -12.76 -18.00 6.66
C LEU A 67 -13.64 -19.19 7.04
N LEU A 68 -14.28 -19.15 8.22
CA LEU A 68 -15.16 -20.22 8.69
C LEU A 68 -16.38 -20.40 7.78
N VAL A 69 -16.97 -19.29 7.32
CA VAL A 69 -18.12 -19.28 6.39
C VAL A 69 -17.73 -19.88 5.04
N ASN A 70 -16.54 -19.57 4.51
CA ASN A 70 -16.05 -20.18 3.28
C ASN A 70 -15.79 -21.68 3.43
N CYS A 71 -15.16 -22.11 4.54
CA CYS A 71 -14.94 -23.53 4.83
C CYS A 71 -16.27 -24.30 4.94
N TYR A 72 -17.26 -23.72 5.61
CA TYR A 72 -18.61 -24.29 5.69
C TYR A 72 -19.26 -24.39 4.31
N SER A 73 -19.24 -23.29 3.55
CA SER A 73 -19.85 -23.23 2.20
C SER A 73 -19.23 -24.26 1.27
N MET A 74 -17.91 -24.41 1.32
CA MET A 74 -17.15 -25.41 0.55
C MET A 74 -17.55 -26.84 0.90
N ALA A 75 -17.80 -27.14 2.18
CA ALA A 75 -18.29 -28.44 2.61
C ALA A 75 -19.72 -28.72 2.10
N VAL A 76 -20.57 -27.69 2.00
CA VAL A 76 -21.94 -27.82 1.50
C VAL A 76 -21.98 -28.02 -0.01
N VAL A 77 -21.16 -27.30 -0.77
CA VAL A 77 -21.10 -27.41 -2.24
C VAL A 77 -20.16 -28.52 -2.72
N TRP A 78 -19.68 -29.37 -1.79
CA TRP A 78 -18.77 -30.46 -2.08
C TRP A 78 -19.38 -31.43 -3.10
N GLY A 79 -18.81 -31.47 -4.30
CA GLY A 79 -19.33 -32.21 -5.44
C GLY A 79 -19.48 -31.36 -6.71
N SER A 80 -19.60 -30.03 -6.57
CA SER A 80 -19.52 -29.09 -7.69
C SER A 80 -18.12 -28.47 -7.74
N ILE A 81 -17.29 -28.88 -8.71
CA ILE A 81 -15.91 -28.39 -8.85
C ILE A 81 -15.88 -26.86 -9.00
N MET A 82 -16.80 -26.30 -9.78
CA MET A 82 -16.84 -24.86 -10.03
C MET A 82 -17.10 -24.07 -8.75
N ASP A 83 -18.07 -24.48 -7.94
CA ASP A 83 -18.44 -23.76 -6.71
C ASP A 83 -17.37 -23.93 -5.61
N VAL A 84 -16.70 -25.08 -5.58
CA VAL A 84 -15.54 -25.31 -4.70
C VAL A 84 -14.39 -24.38 -5.09
N VAL A 85 -14.08 -24.25 -6.39
CA VAL A 85 -13.01 -23.36 -6.87
C VAL A 85 -13.32 -21.89 -6.51
N PHE A 86 -14.56 -21.43 -6.69
CA PHE A 86 -14.94 -20.08 -6.28
C PHE A 86 -14.74 -19.84 -4.78
N ASN A 87 -15.18 -20.79 -3.93
CA ASN A 87 -14.96 -20.72 -2.48
C ASN A 87 -13.48 -20.76 -2.09
N PHE A 88 -12.63 -21.40 -2.89
CA PHE A 88 -11.18 -21.42 -2.65
C PHE A 88 -10.52 -20.07 -2.96
N VAL A 89 -10.96 -19.40 -4.03
CA VAL A 89 -10.49 -18.05 -4.37
C VAL A 89 -10.84 -17.06 -3.26
N THR A 90 -12.08 -17.08 -2.77
CA THR A 90 -12.54 -16.20 -1.68
C THR A 90 -11.83 -16.50 -0.35
N LEU A 91 -11.56 -17.77 -0.05
CA LEU A 91 -10.72 -18.17 1.08
C LEU A 91 -9.29 -17.62 0.96
N GLY A 92 -8.70 -17.68 -0.23
CA GLY A 92 -7.37 -17.14 -0.51
C GLY A 92 -7.26 -15.64 -0.23
N ILE A 93 -8.29 -14.86 -0.60
CA ILE A 93 -8.36 -13.43 -0.31
C ILE A 93 -8.33 -13.17 1.20
N ALA A 94 -9.06 -13.95 1.99
CA ALA A 94 -9.07 -13.82 3.45
C ALA A 94 -7.70 -14.12 4.08
N ILE A 95 -7.05 -15.21 3.64
CA ILE A 95 -5.69 -15.58 4.08
C ILE A 95 -4.70 -14.47 3.73
N GLN A 96 -4.77 -13.93 2.51
CA GLN A 96 -3.93 -12.81 2.08
C GLN A 96 -4.18 -11.56 2.95
N GLY A 97 -5.43 -11.26 3.28
CA GLY A 97 -5.83 -10.17 4.18
C GLY A 97 -5.17 -10.30 5.55
N LEU A 98 -5.27 -11.48 6.19
CA LEU A 98 -4.65 -11.74 7.49
C LEU A 98 -3.13 -11.63 7.45
N ALA A 99 -2.48 -12.21 6.42
CA ALA A 99 -1.03 -12.13 6.25
C ALA A 99 -0.56 -10.66 6.11
N LYS A 100 -1.29 -9.85 5.34
CA LYS A 100 -1.01 -8.42 5.19
C LYS A 100 -1.22 -7.66 6.49
N ILE A 101 -2.30 -7.91 7.23
CA ILE A 101 -2.52 -7.28 8.55
C ILE A 101 -1.35 -7.61 9.48
N LEU A 102 -0.90 -8.86 9.54
CA LEU A 102 0.26 -9.24 10.37
C LEU A 102 1.52 -8.47 9.97
N ALA A 103 1.82 -8.38 8.67
CA ALA A 103 3.00 -7.71 8.16
C ALA A 103 2.96 -6.19 8.40
N PHE A 104 1.86 -5.53 8.06
CA PHE A 104 1.72 -4.07 8.10
C PHE A 104 1.36 -3.51 9.49
N THR A 105 1.13 -4.37 10.47
CA THR A 105 0.98 -3.95 11.89
C THR A 105 2.25 -4.20 12.72
N SER A 106 3.34 -4.66 12.10
CA SER A 106 4.63 -4.90 12.73
C SER A 106 5.30 -3.62 13.23
N ASP A 107 6.19 -3.75 14.23
CA ASP A 107 6.92 -2.61 14.80
C ASP A 107 7.99 -2.08 13.85
N GLY A 108 8.58 -2.98 13.04
CA GLY A 108 9.56 -2.60 12.02
C GLY A 108 9.02 -1.59 11.02
N LEU A 109 7.72 -1.65 10.68
CA LEU A 109 7.13 -0.68 9.76
C LEU A 109 7.15 0.75 10.31
N TRP A 110 6.92 0.93 11.62
CA TRP A 110 6.98 2.26 12.24
C TRP A 110 8.40 2.81 12.24
N VAL A 111 9.38 1.97 12.59
CA VAL A 111 10.80 2.34 12.55
C VAL A 111 11.21 2.77 11.14
N LEU A 112 10.84 1.98 10.13
CA LEU A 112 11.12 2.30 8.73
C LEU A 112 10.41 3.58 8.27
N HIS A 113 9.20 3.84 8.75
CA HIS A 113 8.46 5.06 8.46
C HIS A 113 9.14 6.31 9.05
N CYS A 114 9.51 6.25 10.34
CA CYS A 114 10.25 7.33 11.01
C CYS A 114 11.57 7.63 10.31
N TYR A 115 12.33 6.58 9.97
CA TYR A 115 13.57 6.72 9.22
C TYR A 115 13.35 7.45 7.87
N ASN A 116 12.32 7.08 7.13
CA ASN A 116 11.98 7.77 5.89
C ASN A 116 11.62 9.25 6.13
N ILE A 117 10.85 9.57 7.17
CA ILE A 117 10.53 10.96 7.53
C ILE A 117 11.81 11.74 7.85
N ASP A 118 12.69 11.20 8.69
CA ASP A 118 13.89 11.91 9.12
C ASP A 118 14.85 12.17 7.97
N ARG A 119 14.90 11.27 6.98
CA ARG A 119 15.59 11.51 5.70
C ARG A 119 15.04 12.73 4.95
N PHE A 120 13.72 12.96 4.93
CA PHE A 120 13.13 14.14 4.29
C PHE A 120 13.33 15.43 5.10
N LYS A 121 13.60 15.33 6.41
CA LYS A 121 13.95 16.46 7.28
C LYS A 121 15.42 16.86 7.20
N ALA A 122 16.31 15.92 6.91
CA ALA A 122 17.74 16.16 6.85
C ALA A 122 18.06 17.25 5.80
N LEU A 123 18.93 18.19 6.17
CA LEU A 123 19.33 19.27 5.28
C LEU A 123 20.16 18.69 4.12
N PRO A 124 19.72 18.85 2.85
CA PRO A 124 20.43 18.28 1.72
C PRO A 124 21.75 19.02 1.48
N ARG A 125 22.86 18.27 1.44
CA ARG A 125 24.21 18.81 1.17
C ARG A 125 24.37 19.31 -0.27
N TYR A 126 23.60 18.75 -1.20
CA TYR A 126 23.63 19.08 -2.63
C TYR A 126 22.22 19.38 -3.15
N SER A 127 22.10 20.27 -4.14
CA SER A 127 20.82 20.58 -4.80
C SER A 127 20.19 19.34 -5.45
N GLU A 128 21.00 18.45 -6.00
CA GLU A 128 20.59 17.19 -6.63
C GLU A 128 19.89 16.24 -5.66
N VAL A 129 20.31 16.24 -4.39
CA VAL A 129 19.66 15.46 -3.32
C VAL A 129 18.25 16.00 -3.11
N THR A 130 18.08 17.33 -3.11
CA THR A 130 16.76 17.96 -2.99
C THR A 130 15.85 17.58 -4.15
N ASP A 131 16.38 17.58 -5.37
CA ASP A 131 15.62 17.19 -6.57
C ASP A 131 15.22 15.71 -6.55
N SER A 132 16.11 14.82 -6.11
CA SER A 132 15.81 13.40 -5.93
C SER A 132 14.74 13.15 -4.85
N LEU A 133 14.77 13.91 -3.74
CA LEU A 133 13.73 13.85 -2.72
C LEU A 133 12.37 14.31 -3.27
N TYR A 134 12.32 15.41 -4.04
CA TYR A 134 11.11 15.86 -4.71
C TYR A 134 10.57 14.82 -5.71
N HIS A 135 11.46 14.18 -6.46
CA HIS A 135 11.10 13.13 -7.39
C HIS A 135 10.48 11.93 -6.66
N THR A 136 11.12 11.47 -5.59
CA THR A 136 10.65 10.37 -4.75
C THR A 136 9.28 10.67 -4.15
N ALA A 137 9.10 11.86 -3.54
CA ALA A 137 7.82 12.27 -2.95
C ALA A 137 6.71 12.41 -4.01
N THR A 138 7.05 12.89 -5.21
CA THR A 138 6.14 12.95 -6.36
C THR A 138 5.69 11.56 -6.79
N LEU A 139 6.63 10.62 -6.95
CA LEU A 139 6.33 9.24 -7.30
C LEU A 139 5.41 8.61 -6.26
N CYS A 140 5.69 8.76 -4.96
CA CYS A 140 4.82 8.27 -3.89
C CYS A 140 3.38 8.76 -4.07
N LYS A 141 3.17 10.06 -4.29
CA LYS A 141 1.84 10.64 -4.46
C LYS A 141 1.15 10.16 -5.74
N VAL A 142 1.88 10.06 -6.85
CA VAL A 142 1.35 9.57 -8.13
C VAL A 142 0.94 8.10 -8.04
N PHE A 143 1.75 7.24 -7.43
CA PHE A 143 1.43 5.82 -7.28
C PHE A 143 0.25 5.58 -6.36
N ILE A 144 0.12 6.35 -5.26
CA ILE A 144 -1.09 6.35 -4.43
C ILE A 144 -2.31 6.64 -5.32
N ASP A 145 -2.29 7.73 -6.09
CA ASP A 145 -3.44 8.13 -6.91
C ASP A 145 -3.78 7.08 -7.99
N ILE A 146 -2.78 6.47 -8.63
CA ILE A 146 -2.98 5.40 -9.63
C ILE A 146 -3.62 4.16 -8.99
N LEU A 147 -3.07 3.68 -7.87
CA LEU A 147 -3.58 2.49 -7.20
C LEU A 147 -5.01 2.71 -6.70
N LEU A 148 -5.32 3.89 -6.19
CA LEU A 148 -6.69 4.22 -5.78
C LEU A 148 -7.68 4.15 -6.92
N VAL A 149 -7.32 4.66 -8.11
CA VAL A 149 -8.17 4.55 -9.30
C VAL A 149 -8.33 3.09 -9.71
N LEU A 150 -7.24 2.29 -9.72
CA LEU A 150 -7.28 0.87 -10.06
C LEU A 150 -8.19 0.07 -9.12
N PHE A 151 -8.00 0.22 -7.80
CA PHE A 151 -8.84 -0.46 -6.81
C PHE A 151 -10.30 0.01 -6.85
N SER A 152 -10.55 1.29 -7.13
CA SER A 152 -11.91 1.80 -7.32
C SER A 152 -12.59 1.17 -8.54
N MET A 153 -11.87 1.01 -9.66
CA MET A 153 -12.40 0.32 -10.85
C MET A 153 -12.70 -1.15 -10.56
N VAL A 154 -11.81 -1.84 -9.83
CA VAL A 154 -12.05 -3.24 -9.41
C VAL A 154 -13.30 -3.34 -8.55
N ALA A 155 -13.49 -2.44 -7.59
CA ALA A 155 -14.69 -2.40 -6.76
C ALA A 155 -15.96 -2.23 -7.61
N VAL A 156 -15.95 -1.29 -8.55
CA VAL A 156 -17.09 -1.05 -9.45
C VAL A 156 -17.42 -2.30 -10.27
N ILE A 157 -16.41 -2.95 -10.85
CA ILE A 157 -16.60 -4.18 -11.64
C ILE A 157 -17.21 -5.28 -10.78
N ILE A 158 -16.68 -5.50 -9.58
CA ILE A 158 -17.15 -6.52 -8.64
C ILE A 158 -18.62 -6.27 -8.24
N TYR A 159 -18.97 -5.02 -7.91
CA TYR A 159 -20.35 -4.65 -7.59
C TYR A 159 -21.30 -4.76 -8.78
N SER A 160 -20.88 -4.32 -9.96
CA SER A 160 -21.67 -4.47 -11.19
C SER A 160 -21.94 -5.95 -11.47
N TYR A 161 -20.93 -6.81 -11.33
CA TYR A 161 -21.09 -8.25 -11.48
C TYR A 161 -22.09 -8.82 -10.46
N ALA A 162 -21.95 -8.45 -9.18
CA ALA A 162 -22.81 -8.95 -8.12
C ALA A 162 -24.28 -8.55 -8.28
N ILE A 163 -24.55 -7.38 -8.85
CA ILE A 163 -25.92 -6.90 -9.13
C ILE A 163 -26.47 -7.53 -10.43
N MET A 164 -25.65 -7.66 -11.48
CA MET A 164 -26.10 -8.18 -12.77
C MET A 164 -26.38 -9.68 -12.74
N MET A 165 -25.64 -10.45 -11.95
CA MET A 165 -25.70 -11.92 -11.94
C MET A 165 -27.11 -12.45 -11.58
N PRO A 166 -27.79 -11.98 -10.51
CA PRO A 166 -29.16 -12.38 -10.21
C PRO A 166 -30.18 -12.00 -11.30
N ILE A 167 -29.99 -10.83 -11.93
CA ILE A 167 -30.88 -10.30 -12.98
C ILE A 167 -30.81 -11.19 -14.23
N LEU A 168 -29.60 -11.53 -14.67
CA LEU A 168 -29.38 -12.32 -15.88
C LEU A 168 -29.86 -13.77 -15.72
N LYS A 169 -29.70 -14.36 -14.53
CA LYS A 169 -30.11 -15.74 -14.27
C LYS A 169 -31.59 -15.88 -13.90
N GLY A 170 -32.27 -14.78 -13.57
CA GLY A 170 -33.66 -14.79 -13.11
C GLY A 170 -33.86 -15.56 -11.79
N LYS A 171 -32.79 -15.77 -11.03
CA LYS A 171 -32.76 -16.52 -9.76
C LYS A 171 -31.93 -15.77 -8.74
N LEU A 172 -32.33 -15.86 -7.47
CA LEU A 172 -31.58 -15.32 -6.33
C LEU A 172 -30.34 -16.17 -6.09
N GLU A 173 -29.27 -15.88 -6.82
CA GLU A 173 -27.96 -16.52 -6.67
C GLU A 173 -26.92 -15.54 -6.14
N LEU A 174 -26.05 -16.03 -5.26
CA LEU A 174 -25.00 -15.23 -4.64
C LEU A 174 -23.79 -15.10 -5.57
N ALA A 175 -23.18 -13.92 -5.61
CA ALA A 175 -22.12 -13.61 -6.56
C ALA A 175 -20.77 -14.26 -6.23
N PHE A 176 -20.49 -14.51 -4.95
CA PHE A 176 -19.19 -14.98 -4.47
C PHE A 176 -19.19 -16.42 -3.95
N GLY A 177 -20.25 -17.19 -4.21
CA GLY A 177 -20.30 -18.64 -3.96
C GLY A 177 -20.33 -19.10 -2.50
N PHE A 178 -20.09 -18.21 -1.53
CA PHE A 178 -20.21 -18.50 -0.09
C PHE A 178 -21.54 -18.03 0.49
N GLN A 179 -22.04 -18.76 1.48
CA GLN A 179 -23.30 -18.48 2.18
C GLN A 179 -23.11 -18.60 3.70
N LEU A 180 -23.80 -17.74 4.45
CA LEU A 180 -23.84 -17.79 5.90
C LEU A 180 -24.52 -19.10 6.37
N PRO A 181 -23.94 -19.79 7.35
CA PRO A 181 -24.52 -21.03 7.87
C PRO A 181 -25.89 -20.74 8.50
N PHE A 182 -26.80 -21.71 8.38
CA PHE A 182 -28.16 -21.67 8.94
C PHE A 182 -29.11 -20.62 8.33
N ILE A 183 -28.69 -19.88 7.28
CA ILE A 183 -29.54 -18.92 6.58
C ILE A 183 -29.82 -19.41 5.15
N ASN A 184 -31.10 -19.62 4.83
CA ASN A 184 -31.48 -20.06 3.48
C ASN A 184 -31.43 -18.88 2.49
N HIS A 185 -30.39 -18.84 1.66
CA HIS A 185 -30.16 -17.82 0.64
C HIS A 185 -31.22 -17.79 -0.48
N THR A 186 -32.05 -18.82 -0.62
CA THR A 186 -33.13 -18.85 -1.63
C THR A 186 -34.37 -18.04 -1.21
N THR A 187 -34.46 -17.70 0.08
CA THR A 187 -35.50 -16.78 0.57
C THR A 187 -35.05 -15.33 0.37
N VAL A 188 -35.98 -14.40 0.13
CA VAL A 188 -35.64 -12.97 -0.07
C VAL A 188 -34.86 -12.42 1.12
N ILE A 189 -35.30 -12.71 2.34
CA ILE A 189 -34.63 -12.25 3.57
C ILE A 189 -33.23 -12.85 3.67
N GLY A 190 -33.09 -14.17 3.47
CA GLY A 190 -31.80 -14.83 3.53
C GLY A 190 -30.84 -14.37 2.44
N PHE A 191 -31.34 -14.09 1.23
CA PHE A 191 -30.58 -13.47 0.15
C PHE A 191 -30.07 -12.09 0.54
N CYS A 192 -30.94 -11.21 1.05
CA CYS A 192 -30.56 -9.86 1.48
C CYS A 192 -29.48 -9.86 2.57
N VAL A 193 -29.58 -10.76 3.55
CA VAL A 193 -28.58 -10.88 4.63
C VAL A 193 -27.23 -11.35 4.07
N ASN A 194 -27.23 -12.39 3.23
CA ASN A 194 -26.00 -12.88 2.60
C ASN A 194 -25.37 -11.84 1.67
N TRP A 195 -26.19 -11.14 0.90
CA TRP A 195 -25.74 -10.09 -0.01
C TRP A 195 -25.12 -8.92 0.76
N LEU A 196 -25.73 -8.50 1.87
CA LEU A 196 -25.18 -7.44 2.70
C LEU A 196 -23.84 -7.85 3.31
N TYR A 197 -23.73 -9.09 3.80
CA TYR A 197 -22.47 -9.62 4.31
C TYR A 197 -21.40 -9.68 3.20
N GLN A 198 -21.75 -10.15 2.01
CA GLN A 198 -20.88 -10.12 0.83
C GLN A 198 -20.43 -8.71 0.46
N ALA A 199 -21.31 -7.72 0.54
CA ALA A 199 -20.96 -6.32 0.28
C ALA A 199 -19.95 -5.80 1.31
N VAL A 200 -20.10 -6.13 2.60
CA VAL A 200 -19.11 -5.80 3.63
C VAL A 200 -17.75 -6.42 3.29
N GLN A 201 -17.72 -7.72 2.95
CA GLN A 201 -16.47 -8.39 2.55
C GLN A 201 -15.80 -7.73 1.34
N VAL A 202 -16.57 -7.32 0.33
CA VAL A 202 -16.04 -6.62 -0.85
C VAL A 202 -15.44 -5.27 -0.47
N ILE A 203 -16.09 -4.50 0.41
CA ILE A 203 -15.56 -3.21 0.89
C ILE A 203 -14.25 -3.44 1.64
N GLU A 204 -14.24 -4.35 2.60
CA GLU A 204 -13.07 -4.64 3.41
C GLU A 204 -11.91 -5.18 2.59
N ALA A 205 -12.18 -6.12 1.68
CA ALA A 205 -11.18 -6.64 0.76
C ALA A 205 -10.62 -5.52 -0.13
N THR A 206 -11.48 -4.70 -0.74
CA THR A 206 -11.02 -3.65 -1.65
C THR A 206 -10.22 -2.58 -0.91
N VAL A 207 -10.75 -2.05 0.20
CA VAL A 207 -10.11 -0.97 0.95
C VAL A 207 -8.88 -1.45 1.70
N GLY A 208 -8.95 -2.63 2.34
CA GLY A 208 -7.86 -3.20 3.11
C GLY A 208 -6.69 -3.68 2.24
N LEU A 209 -6.97 -4.36 1.13
CA LEU A 209 -5.92 -4.73 0.19
C LEU A 209 -5.31 -3.50 -0.46
N ALA A 210 -6.12 -2.50 -0.85
CA ALA A 210 -5.62 -1.24 -1.39
C ALA A 210 -4.68 -0.54 -0.40
N ALA A 211 -5.07 -0.39 0.87
CA ALA A 211 -4.23 0.26 1.88
C ALA A 211 -2.86 -0.43 2.01
N CYS A 212 -2.85 -1.76 2.07
CA CYS A 212 -1.62 -2.55 2.18
C CYS A 212 -0.74 -2.45 0.92
N ASP A 213 -1.33 -2.55 -0.28
CA ASP A 213 -0.57 -2.51 -1.53
C ASP A 213 -0.04 -1.11 -1.83
N ILE A 214 -0.79 -0.07 -1.50
CA ILE A 214 -0.31 1.31 -1.56
C ILE A 214 0.85 1.51 -0.59
N CYS A 215 0.76 0.97 0.63
CA CYS A 215 1.87 1.02 1.58
C CYS A 215 3.11 0.31 1.06
N LEU A 216 2.97 -0.87 0.48
CA LEU A 216 4.06 -1.62 -0.10
C LEU A 216 4.76 -0.81 -1.20
N VAL A 217 4.01 -0.29 -2.16
CA VAL A 217 4.56 0.53 -3.25
C VAL A 217 5.18 1.80 -2.69
N PHE A 218 4.59 2.41 -1.68
CA PHE A 218 5.14 3.57 -1.00
C PHE A 218 6.52 3.26 -0.37
N LEU A 219 6.67 2.11 0.29
CA LEU A 219 7.96 1.68 0.84
C LEU A 219 8.99 1.39 -0.27
N ILE A 220 8.58 0.72 -1.35
CA ILE A 220 9.46 0.43 -2.50
C ILE A 220 9.97 1.73 -3.13
N VAL A 221 9.09 2.69 -3.39
CA VAL A 221 9.49 4.00 -3.95
C VAL A 221 10.45 4.73 -3.02
N ASN A 222 10.22 4.66 -1.70
CA ASN A 222 11.15 5.24 -0.74
C ASN A 222 12.52 4.57 -0.79
N ALA A 223 12.57 3.23 -0.86
CA ALA A 223 13.80 2.44 -0.96
C ALA A 223 14.55 2.75 -2.26
N THR A 224 13.85 2.87 -3.39
CA THR A 224 14.47 3.34 -4.66
C THR A 224 15.03 4.74 -4.51
N GLY A 225 14.31 5.66 -3.87
CA GLY A 225 14.83 7.00 -3.57
C GLY A 225 16.08 6.99 -2.68
N GLN A 226 16.24 6.02 -1.77
CA GLN A 226 17.47 5.88 -0.97
C GLN A 226 18.66 5.52 -1.85
N MET A 227 18.46 4.61 -2.80
CA MET A 227 19.49 4.23 -3.77
C MET A 227 19.87 5.40 -4.68
N ASP A 228 18.90 6.19 -5.14
CA ASP A 228 19.19 7.39 -5.94
C ASP A 228 20.06 8.39 -5.18
N LEU A 229 19.84 8.55 -3.87
CA LEU A 229 20.72 9.39 -3.04
C LEU A 229 22.14 8.83 -3.01
N ILE A 230 22.31 7.53 -2.73
CA ILE A 230 23.64 6.89 -2.70
C ILE A 230 24.38 7.10 -4.04
N ILE A 231 23.67 6.95 -5.16
CA ILE A 231 24.24 7.19 -6.51
C ILE A 231 24.69 8.64 -6.67
N ILE A 232 23.91 9.63 -6.21
CA ILE A 232 24.30 11.04 -6.25
C ILE A 232 25.56 11.28 -5.43
N TYR A 233 25.61 10.76 -4.19
CA TYR A 233 26.79 10.90 -3.33
C TYR A 233 28.03 10.23 -3.95
N LEU A 234 27.89 9.05 -4.56
CA LEU A 234 28.98 8.37 -5.27
C LEU A 234 29.48 9.19 -6.47
N ARG A 235 28.58 9.80 -7.25
CA ARG A 235 29.00 10.67 -8.37
C ARG A 235 29.77 11.88 -7.87
N ARG A 236 29.32 12.50 -6.78
CA ARG A 236 30.03 13.63 -6.16
C ARG A 236 31.38 13.21 -5.57
N LEU A 237 31.50 12.00 -5.06
CA LEU A 237 32.76 11.43 -4.65
C LEU A 237 33.73 11.30 -5.83
N THR A 238 33.27 10.76 -6.96
CA THR A 238 34.09 10.67 -8.18
C THR A 238 34.57 12.04 -8.63
N GLU A 239 33.70 13.05 -8.68
CA GLU A 239 34.08 14.42 -9.03
C GLU A 239 35.13 15.01 -8.08
N LEU A 240 35.01 14.77 -6.77
CA LEU A 240 35.98 15.24 -5.77
C LEU A 240 37.34 14.56 -5.91
N VAL A 241 37.35 13.26 -6.23
CA VAL A 241 38.58 12.49 -6.48
C VAL A 241 39.24 12.96 -7.77
N ASP A 242 38.48 13.16 -8.84
CA ASP A 242 39.00 13.59 -10.14
C ASP A 242 39.55 15.03 -10.13
N THR A 243 39.09 15.85 -9.17
CA THR A 243 39.54 17.25 -8.99
C THR A 243 40.51 17.43 -7.83
N ASP A 244 40.95 16.34 -7.19
CA ASP A 244 41.92 16.38 -6.10
C ASP A 244 43.33 16.66 -6.65
N ILE A 245 43.73 17.94 -6.57
CA ILE A 245 45.09 18.38 -6.87
C ILE A 245 45.79 18.54 -5.51
N ASP A 246 46.86 17.79 -5.29
CA ASP A 246 47.71 17.83 -4.09
C ASP A 246 47.06 17.42 -2.75
N GLY A 247 45.95 16.67 -2.76
CA GLY A 247 45.32 16.12 -1.54
C GLY A 247 44.45 17.13 -0.77
N GLU A 248 44.15 18.29 -1.34
CA GLU A 248 43.29 19.31 -0.70
C GLU A 248 41.88 18.81 -0.38
N ASN A 249 41.40 17.78 -1.07
CA ASN A 249 40.07 17.21 -0.87
C ASN A 249 40.04 15.96 0.01
N GLU A 250 41.17 15.47 0.52
CA GLU A 250 41.27 14.19 1.25
C GLU A 250 40.27 14.10 2.42
N ALA A 251 40.15 15.16 3.23
CA ALA A 251 39.21 15.21 4.35
C ALA A 251 37.74 15.18 3.90
N LYS A 252 37.41 15.81 2.76
CA LYS A 252 36.04 15.82 2.20
C LYS A 252 35.69 14.48 1.57
N ILE A 253 36.66 13.83 0.92
CA ILE A 253 36.52 12.48 0.35
C ILE A 253 36.24 11.48 1.48
N ALA A 254 37.04 11.51 2.56
CA ALA A 254 36.85 10.64 3.72
C ALA A 254 35.47 10.83 4.37
N ASP A 255 35.03 12.07 4.57
CA ASP A 255 33.71 12.41 5.09
C ASP A 255 32.57 11.89 4.18
N LEU A 256 32.70 12.06 2.86
CA LEU A 256 31.70 11.61 1.90
C LEU A 256 31.61 10.08 1.81
N VAL A 257 32.75 9.38 1.87
CA VAL A 257 32.81 7.92 1.94
C VAL A 257 32.13 7.42 3.21
N HIS A 258 32.41 8.05 4.35
CA HIS A 258 31.77 7.70 5.61
C HIS A 258 30.24 7.87 5.52
N GLU A 259 29.77 8.97 4.95
CA GLU A 259 28.34 9.23 4.74
C GLU A 259 27.69 8.18 3.82
N ILE A 260 28.36 7.80 2.73
CA ILE A 260 27.88 6.75 1.81
C ILE A 260 27.78 5.39 2.51
N VAL A 261 28.79 5.02 3.31
CA VAL A 261 28.80 3.76 4.05
C VAL A 261 27.65 3.72 5.06
N ILE A 262 27.42 4.81 5.80
CA ILE A 262 26.27 4.89 6.72
C ILE A 262 24.96 4.71 5.96
N LYS A 263 24.74 5.46 4.87
CA LYS A 263 23.49 5.36 4.09
C LYS A 263 23.28 3.97 3.48
N HIS A 264 24.35 3.29 3.05
CA HIS A 264 24.27 1.93 2.53
C HIS A 264 23.96 0.89 3.63
N LEU A 265 24.57 1.04 4.82
CA LEU A 265 24.25 0.21 5.98
C LEU A 265 22.81 0.43 6.46
N GLU A 266 22.28 1.64 6.35
CA GLU A 266 20.88 1.94 6.65
C GLU A 266 19.91 1.35 5.62
N HIS A 267 20.30 1.26 4.35
CA HIS A 267 19.48 0.66 3.29
C HIS A 267 19.37 -0.87 3.37
N THR A 268 20.40 -1.53 3.91
CA THR A 268 20.50 -3.00 3.95
C THR A 268 19.97 -3.63 5.24
N LYS A 269 19.53 -2.81 6.21
CA LYS A 269 18.85 -3.25 7.44
C LYS A 269 17.35 -3.41 7.25
#